data_AF-A0A1B0DPG6-F1
#
_entry.id   AF-A0A1B0DPG6-F1
#
_cell.length_a   1.000
_cell.length_b   1.000
_cell.length_c   1.000
_cell.angle_alpha   90.00
_cell.angle_beta   90.00
_cell.angle_gamma   90.00
#
_symmetry.space_group_name_H-M   'P 1'
#
loop_
_entity.id
_entity.type
_entity.pdbx_description
1 polymer ?
#
loop_
_entity_poly.entity_id
_entity_poly.type
_entity_poly.pdbx_seq_one_letter_code
_entity_poly.pdbx_strand_id
1 'polypeptide(L)'
;MTADYLWTMYNQVTSELDKGDLDRLPELHGMACCLKAITTSEAAAAVEICRLACGGHGYMSCSSFPTTYGLTTAACTYEGENTVLLLQTARFLMKAWVSAKIGDSLAPTVAYLGNNYKSTVNGIRPKWDKSIPGIISAFQTCAAGKVNLAFENVERRKKEGISHENATNMTSIELASAADAHGRAFLIQATYESVQEFVKQVPPALGEVIQDLVTLYAVDASLRFLGDLLRFVEITEKDLRELQATLETLLTRIRPNAVGIVDGFDIPDDILQSALGAYDGNVYERIYAEAMKSPLNQEPVNKSFHLYLKPFLKSHL
;
A
#
# COMPACT_ATOMS: atom_id res chain seq x y z
N MET A 1 -11.36 5.02 -6.70
CA MET A 1 -11.38 6.15 -5.73
C MET A 1 -10.06 6.91 -5.72
N THR A 2 -8.97 6.42 -5.09
CA THR A 2 -7.66 7.12 -5.15
C THR A 2 -7.08 7.16 -6.57
N ALA A 3 -7.28 6.09 -7.36
CA ALA A 3 -6.92 6.09 -8.78
C ALA A 3 -7.66 7.17 -9.59
N ASP A 4 -8.94 7.44 -9.27
CA ASP A 4 -9.73 8.48 -9.93
C ASP A 4 -9.23 9.88 -9.55
N TYR A 5 -8.76 10.06 -8.32
CA TYR A 5 -8.09 11.29 -7.90
C TYR A 5 -6.83 11.52 -8.74
N LEU A 6 -5.95 10.51 -8.86
CA LEU A 6 -4.73 10.63 -9.66
C LEU A 6 -5.04 10.83 -11.15
N TRP A 7 -6.08 10.17 -11.67
CA TRP A 7 -6.55 10.35 -13.04
C TRP A 7 -7.08 11.77 -13.29
N THR A 8 -7.85 12.30 -12.34
CA THR A 8 -8.34 13.68 -12.40
C THR A 8 -7.18 14.67 -12.38
N MET A 9 -6.21 14.45 -11.49
CA MET A 9 -4.98 15.24 -11.43
C MET A 9 -4.20 15.17 -12.74
N TYR A 10 -4.03 13.98 -13.33
CA TYR A 10 -3.39 13.79 -14.62
C TYR A 10 -4.06 14.61 -15.72
N ASN A 11 -5.40 14.54 -15.82
CA ASN A 11 -6.14 15.29 -16.84
C ASN A 11 -6.02 16.81 -16.65
N GLN A 12 -6.07 17.29 -15.41
CA GLN A 12 -5.89 18.71 -15.08
C GLN A 12 -4.49 19.19 -15.47
N VAL A 13 -3.45 18.49 -15.01
CA VAL A 13 -2.05 18.85 -15.28
C VAL A 13 -1.72 18.75 -16.77
N THR A 14 -2.31 17.80 -17.50
CA THR A 14 -2.17 17.72 -18.96
C THR A 14 -2.80 18.94 -19.65
N SER A 15 -3.98 19.37 -19.18
CA SER A 15 -4.65 20.58 -19.69
C SER A 15 -3.88 21.87 -19.38
N GLU A 16 -3.21 21.93 -18.22
CA GLU A 16 -2.31 23.02 -17.83
C GLU A 16 -1.03 23.03 -18.70
N LEU A 17 -0.46 21.85 -18.94
CA LEU A 17 0.71 21.64 -19.79
C LEU A 17 0.47 22.10 -21.23
N ASP A 18 -0.70 21.81 -21.80
CA ASP A 18 -1.09 22.28 -23.14
C ASP A 18 -1.14 23.81 -23.25
N LYS A 19 -1.27 24.51 -22.11
CA LYS A 19 -1.25 25.99 -22.01
C LYS A 19 0.14 26.54 -21.65
N GLY A 20 1.14 25.67 -21.48
CA GLY A 20 2.49 26.03 -21.08
C GLY A 20 2.69 26.24 -19.58
N ASP A 21 1.71 25.87 -18.74
CA ASP A 21 1.84 25.90 -17.28
C ASP A 21 2.44 24.57 -16.79
N LEU A 22 3.58 24.67 -16.10
CA LEU A 22 4.37 23.51 -15.64
C LEU A 22 4.39 23.38 -14.12
N ASP A 23 3.70 24.26 -13.39
CA ASP A 23 3.89 24.40 -11.94
C ASP A 23 3.44 23.16 -11.15
N ARG A 24 2.43 22.44 -11.65
CA ARG A 24 1.89 21.22 -11.02
C ARG A 24 2.52 19.92 -11.52
N LEU A 25 3.39 19.97 -12.52
CA LEU A 25 4.07 18.79 -13.06
C LEU A 25 4.95 18.06 -12.02
N PRO A 26 5.71 18.76 -11.14
CA PRO A 26 6.45 18.12 -10.06
C PRO A 26 5.55 17.41 -9.04
N GLU A 27 4.37 17.96 -8.77
CA GLU A 27 3.37 17.37 -7.88
C GLU A 27 2.86 16.05 -8.45
N LEU A 28 2.43 16.06 -9.73
CA LEU A 28 1.94 14.87 -10.42
C LEU A 28 2.99 13.77 -10.45
N HIS A 29 4.22 14.11 -10.83
CA HIS A 29 5.32 13.15 -10.86
C HIS A 29 5.61 12.57 -9.47
N GLY A 30 5.75 13.43 -8.44
CA GLY A 30 6.00 13.00 -7.07
C GLY A 30 4.94 12.04 -6.53
N MET A 31 3.66 12.32 -6.80
CA MET A 31 2.54 11.47 -6.40
C MET A 31 2.47 10.16 -7.19
N ALA A 32 2.66 10.21 -8.51
CA ALA A 32 2.64 9.00 -9.35
C ALA A 32 3.74 8.01 -8.92
N CYS A 33 4.97 8.50 -8.71
CA CYS A 33 6.08 7.68 -8.21
C CYS A 33 5.76 7.06 -6.84
N CYS A 34 5.22 7.86 -5.92
CA CYS A 34 4.90 7.43 -4.57
C CYS A 34 3.81 6.36 -4.54
N LEU A 35 2.70 6.63 -5.21
CA LEU A 35 1.54 5.74 -5.25
C LEU A 35 1.88 4.42 -5.95
N LYS A 36 2.63 4.46 -7.06
CA LYS A 36 3.10 3.25 -7.72
C LYS A 36 3.93 2.40 -6.75
N ALA A 37 4.92 2.99 -6.08
CA ALA A 37 5.79 2.26 -5.18
C ALA A 37 5.02 1.61 -4.00
N ILE A 38 4.12 2.36 -3.37
CA ILE A 38 3.36 1.86 -2.21
C ILE A 38 2.34 0.80 -2.63
N THR A 39 1.49 1.10 -3.62
CA THR A 39 0.39 0.20 -3.99
C THR A 39 0.87 -1.11 -4.58
N THR A 40 1.96 -1.11 -5.37
CA THR A 40 2.55 -2.36 -5.89
C THR A 40 3.17 -3.20 -4.78
N SER A 41 3.85 -2.57 -3.81
CA SER A 41 4.43 -3.28 -2.66
C SER A 41 3.34 -3.87 -1.76
N GLU A 42 2.28 -3.11 -1.46
CA GLU A 42 1.15 -3.60 -0.66
C GLU A 42 0.37 -4.69 -1.39
N ALA A 43 0.15 -4.57 -2.70
CA ALA A 43 -0.52 -5.60 -3.49
C ALA A 43 0.30 -6.91 -3.51
N ALA A 44 1.62 -6.85 -3.71
CA ALA A 44 2.48 -8.03 -3.70
C ALA A 44 2.43 -8.74 -2.32
N ALA A 45 2.48 -7.97 -1.23
CA ALA A 45 2.34 -8.52 0.12
C ALA A 45 0.95 -9.12 0.36
N ALA A 46 -0.11 -8.47 -0.10
CA ALA A 46 -1.49 -8.93 0.06
C ALA A 46 -1.73 -10.26 -0.66
N VAL A 47 -1.24 -10.43 -1.89
CA VAL A 47 -1.34 -11.70 -2.63
C VAL A 47 -0.70 -12.84 -1.85
N GLU A 48 0.47 -12.61 -1.25
CA GLU A 48 1.16 -13.63 -0.47
C GLU A 48 0.42 -13.95 0.85
N ILE A 49 -0.14 -12.95 1.52
CA ILE A 49 -1.00 -13.15 2.70
C ILE A 49 -2.22 -14.00 2.33
N CYS A 50 -2.89 -13.69 1.21
CA CYS A 50 -4.03 -14.48 0.71
C CYS A 50 -3.61 -15.92 0.38
N ARG A 51 -2.46 -16.12 -0.27
CA ARG A 51 -1.92 -17.44 -0.57
C ARG A 51 -1.70 -18.27 0.70
N LEU A 52 -1.09 -17.67 1.72
CA LEU A 52 -0.81 -18.31 3.00
C LEU A 52 -2.10 -18.61 3.78
N ALA A 53 -3.11 -17.75 3.70
CA ALA A 53 -4.42 -17.96 4.32
C ALA A 53 -5.16 -19.19 3.75
N CYS A 54 -4.87 -19.61 2.52
CA CYS A 54 -5.38 -20.84 1.91
C CYS A 54 -4.60 -22.11 2.28
N GLY A 55 -3.62 -22.02 3.19
CA GLY A 55 -2.82 -23.16 3.65
C GLY A 55 -2.08 -23.87 2.51
N GLY A 56 -1.98 -25.21 2.61
CA GLY A 56 -1.26 -26.02 1.62
C GLY A 56 -1.83 -25.93 0.20
N HIS A 57 -3.16 -25.81 0.07
CA HIS A 57 -3.81 -25.70 -1.23
C HIS A 57 -3.49 -24.38 -1.95
N GLY A 58 -3.22 -23.30 -1.20
CA GLY A 58 -2.76 -22.03 -1.78
C GLY A 58 -1.45 -22.15 -2.56
N TYR A 59 -0.62 -23.15 -2.27
CA TYR A 59 0.63 -23.41 -3.00
C TYR A 59 0.42 -24.01 -4.40
N MET A 60 -0.70 -24.70 -4.62
CA MET A 60 -0.97 -25.38 -5.88
C MET A 60 -1.17 -24.37 -7.02
N SER A 61 -0.70 -24.68 -8.24
CA SER A 61 -0.89 -23.77 -9.38
C SER A 61 -2.37 -23.48 -9.68
N CYS A 62 -3.28 -24.42 -9.37
CA CYS A 62 -4.73 -24.22 -9.52
C CYS A 62 -5.35 -23.26 -8.51
N SER A 63 -4.58 -22.74 -7.53
CA SER A 63 -5.04 -21.65 -6.66
C SER A 63 -4.96 -20.28 -7.35
N SER A 64 -4.25 -20.18 -8.48
CA SER A 64 -3.89 -18.95 -9.20
C SER A 64 -2.88 -18.05 -8.46
N PHE A 65 -2.75 -18.13 -7.13
CA PHE A 65 -1.87 -17.27 -6.35
C PHE A 65 -0.39 -17.25 -6.78
N PRO A 66 0.27 -18.37 -7.13
CA PRO A 66 1.66 -18.33 -7.60
C PRO A 66 1.84 -17.46 -8.86
N THR A 67 0.91 -17.58 -9.81
CA THR A 67 0.90 -16.77 -11.04
C THR A 67 0.61 -15.31 -10.72
N THR A 68 -0.44 -15.05 -9.94
CA THR A 68 -0.81 -13.70 -9.51
C THR A 68 0.32 -13.00 -8.79
N TYR A 69 1.03 -13.70 -7.89
CA TYR A 69 2.18 -13.14 -7.17
C TYR A 69 3.32 -12.77 -8.13
N GLY A 70 3.63 -13.64 -9.09
CA GLY A 70 4.65 -13.36 -10.11
C GLY A 70 4.34 -12.11 -10.94
N LEU A 71 3.07 -11.93 -11.34
CA LEU A 71 2.62 -10.75 -12.09
C LEU A 71 2.65 -9.49 -11.22
N THR A 72 2.11 -9.55 -10.00
CA THR A 72 2.05 -8.39 -9.11
C THR A 72 3.43 -7.94 -8.65
N THR A 73 4.36 -8.85 -8.36
CA THR A 73 5.71 -8.49 -7.92
C THR A 73 6.55 -7.89 -9.05
N ALA A 74 6.27 -8.23 -10.32
CA ALA A 74 6.92 -7.58 -11.46
C ALA A 74 6.63 -6.07 -11.45
N ALA A 75 5.43 -5.66 -11.01
CA ALA A 75 5.03 -4.26 -10.88
C ALA A 75 5.87 -3.45 -9.90
N CYS A 76 6.59 -4.10 -8.98
CA CYS A 76 7.53 -3.43 -8.09
C CYS A 76 8.81 -2.96 -8.81
N THR A 77 9.03 -3.40 -10.07
CA THR A 77 10.28 -3.18 -10.81
C THR A 77 10.09 -2.46 -12.15
N TYR A 78 9.08 -2.82 -12.94
CA TYR A 78 8.81 -2.11 -14.19
C TYR A 78 8.30 -0.69 -13.91
N GLU A 79 8.43 0.21 -14.89
CA GLU A 79 8.11 1.65 -14.76
C GLU A 79 8.85 2.36 -13.60
N GLY A 80 9.98 1.79 -13.17
CA GLY A 80 10.85 2.31 -12.11
C GLY A 80 10.84 1.44 -10.85
N GLU A 81 12.02 1.09 -10.34
CA GLU A 81 12.14 0.33 -9.10
C GLU A 81 11.61 1.14 -7.90
N ASN A 82 10.85 0.49 -7.02
CA ASN A 82 10.08 1.16 -5.97
C ASN A 82 10.91 2.05 -5.05
N THR A 83 12.11 1.64 -4.65
CA THR A 83 13.01 2.47 -3.83
C THR A 83 13.47 3.71 -4.59
N VAL A 84 13.85 3.56 -5.86
CA VAL A 84 14.23 4.70 -6.73
C VAL A 84 13.07 5.69 -6.87
N LEU A 85 11.83 5.20 -7.05
CA LEU A 85 10.63 6.03 -7.14
C LEU A 85 10.34 6.77 -5.83
N LEU A 86 10.44 6.10 -4.68
CA LEU A 86 10.31 6.76 -3.37
C LEU A 86 11.37 7.86 -3.19
N LEU A 87 12.59 7.66 -3.68
CA LEU A 87 13.63 8.69 -3.67
C LEU A 87 13.35 9.85 -4.63
N GLN A 88 12.59 9.65 -5.71
CA GLN A 88 12.09 10.76 -6.55
C GLN A 88 11.06 11.60 -5.78
N THR A 89 10.08 10.94 -5.15
CA THR A 89 9.11 11.61 -4.26
C THR A 89 9.82 12.33 -3.10
N ALA A 90 10.83 11.72 -2.49
CA ALA A 90 11.56 12.35 -1.38
C ALA A 90 12.26 13.65 -1.79
N ARG A 91 12.81 13.73 -3.02
CA ARG A 91 13.37 14.98 -3.55
C ARG A 91 12.31 16.07 -3.69
N PHE A 92 11.11 15.72 -4.13
CA PHE A 92 9.97 16.64 -4.18
C PHE A 92 9.59 17.12 -2.77
N LEU A 93 9.47 16.22 -1.79
CA LEU A 93 9.17 16.56 -0.40
C LEU A 93 10.23 17.46 0.24
N MET A 94 11.52 17.22 -0.03
CA MET A 94 12.62 18.04 0.47
C MET A 94 12.54 19.48 -0.07
N LYS A 95 12.18 19.66 -1.34
CA LYS A 95 11.94 20.99 -1.91
C LYS A 95 10.72 21.66 -1.26
N ALA A 96 9.62 20.93 -1.12
CA ALA A 96 8.41 21.42 -0.46
C ALA A 96 8.67 21.81 1.01
N TRP A 97 9.53 21.08 1.72
CA TRP A 97 9.93 21.43 3.09
C TRP A 97 10.71 22.75 3.17
N VAL A 98 11.59 23.01 2.19
CA VAL A 98 12.30 24.30 2.09
C VAL A 98 11.30 25.43 1.80
N SER A 99 10.35 25.23 0.89
CA SER A 99 9.27 26.20 0.63
C SER A 99 8.41 26.46 1.88
N ALA A 100 8.04 25.40 2.61
CA ALA A 100 7.32 25.52 3.88
C ALA A 100 8.07 26.35 4.92
N LYS A 101 9.41 26.20 4.98
CA LYS A 101 10.28 26.96 5.88
C LYS A 101 10.27 28.46 5.61
N ILE A 102 10.23 28.86 4.33
CA ILE A 102 10.24 30.28 3.94
C ILE A 102 8.84 30.88 3.77
N GLY A 103 7.79 30.05 3.87
CA GLY A 103 6.39 30.49 3.78
C GLY A 103 5.88 30.65 2.35
N ASP A 104 6.49 29.97 1.40
CA ASP A 104 6.05 29.97 -0.01
C ASP A 104 4.79 29.12 -0.21
N SER A 105 4.13 29.33 -1.35
CA SER A 105 2.98 28.52 -1.76
C SER A 105 3.39 27.06 -1.95
N LEU A 106 2.55 26.13 -1.50
CA LEU A 106 2.74 24.69 -1.59
C LEU A 106 1.64 24.08 -2.45
N ALA A 107 1.99 23.05 -3.20
CA ALA A 107 1.00 22.28 -3.94
C ALA A 107 0.03 21.56 -2.98
N PRO A 108 -1.24 21.32 -3.37
CA PRO A 108 -2.27 20.77 -2.49
C PRO A 108 -1.86 19.50 -1.72
N THR A 109 -1.21 18.55 -2.40
CA THR A 109 -0.79 17.26 -1.81
C THR A 109 0.25 17.40 -0.70
N VAL A 110 0.99 18.51 -0.65
CA VAL A 110 2.04 18.80 0.34
C VAL A 110 1.73 20.02 1.21
N ALA A 111 0.54 20.62 1.07
CA ALA A 111 0.13 21.79 1.85
C ALA A 111 0.18 21.54 3.37
N TYR A 112 -0.04 20.28 3.80
CA TYR A 112 0.07 19.89 5.20
C TYR A 112 1.48 20.11 5.78
N LEU A 113 2.54 20.11 4.95
CA LEU A 113 3.91 20.39 5.41
C LEU A 113 4.02 21.83 5.93
N GLY A 114 3.39 22.79 5.27
CA GLY A 114 3.34 24.19 5.72
C GLY A 114 2.60 24.32 7.05
N ASN A 115 1.44 23.69 7.16
CA ASN A 115 0.63 23.69 8.39
C ASN A 115 1.35 23.06 9.58
N ASN A 116 2.15 22.01 9.33
CA ASN A 116 2.90 21.28 10.35
C ASN A 116 4.33 21.79 10.56
N TYR A 117 4.81 22.74 9.77
CA TYR A 117 6.22 23.15 9.80
C TYR A 117 6.63 23.63 11.21
N LYS A 118 5.90 24.61 11.76
CA LYS A 118 6.21 25.20 13.06
C LYS A 118 6.09 24.21 14.22
N SER A 119 5.08 23.34 14.23
CA SER A 119 4.92 22.33 15.28
C SER A 119 6.06 21.31 15.21
N THR A 120 6.38 20.85 14.01
CA THR A 120 7.43 19.84 13.76
C THR A 120 8.81 20.33 14.19
N VAL A 121 9.24 21.52 13.75
CA VAL A 121 10.58 22.05 14.09
C VAL A 121 10.73 22.39 15.57
N ASN A 122 9.63 22.65 16.28
CA ASN A 122 9.63 22.90 17.72
C ASN A 122 9.40 21.62 18.55
N GLY A 123 9.33 20.45 17.92
CA GLY A 123 9.11 19.17 18.60
C GLY A 123 7.74 19.05 19.28
N ILE A 124 6.74 19.82 18.84
CA ILE A 124 5.39 19.80 19.38
C ILE A 124 4.65 18.61 18.77
N ARG A 125 4.23 17.68 19.62
CA ARG A 125 3.41 16.52 19.22
C ARG A 125 1.93 16.86 19.43
N PRO A 126 1.07 16.78 18.39
CA PRO A 126 -0.36 16.97 18.55
C PRO A 126 -0.98 15.83 19.36
N LYS A 127 -2.12 16.10 20.00
CA LYS A 127 -2.91 15.08 20.68
C LYS A 127 -3.51 14.11 19.68
N TRP A 128 -3.54 12.82 20.05
CA TRP A 128 -4.23 11.81 19.28
C TRP A 128 -5.74 12.12 19.16
N ASP A 129 -6.26 12.01 17.94
CA ASP A 129 -7.69 12.00 17.63
C ASP A 129 -8.01 10.73 16.87
N LYS A 130 -8.91 9.92 17.42
CA LYS A 130 -9.33 8.64 16.87
C LYS A 130 -10.29 8.73 15.69
N SER A 131 -10.81 9.93 15.38
CA SER A 131 -11.61 10.14 14.17
C SER A 131 -10.76 9.89 12.92
N ILE A 132 -11.38 9.56 11.78
CA ILE A 132 -10.63 9.40 10.52
C ILE A 132 -9.90 10.69 10.12
N PRO A 133 -10.51 11.90 10.20
CA PRO A 133 -9.77 13.15 10.04
C PRO A 133 -8.58 13.30 11.01
N GLY A 134 -8.75 12.86 12.26
CA GLY A 134 -7.70 12.82 13.27
C GLY A 134 -6.54 11.90 12.87
N ILE A 135 -6.84 10.70 12.40
CA ILE A 135 -5.87 9.74 11.88
C ILE A 135 -5.15 10.32 10.66
N ILE A 136 -5.85 10.95 9.72
CA ILE A 136 -5.24 11.63 8.56
C ILE A 136 -4.24 12.69 9.04
N SER A 137 -4.65 13.54 9.98
CA SER A 137 -3.80 14.58 10.57
C SER A 137 -2.58 13.97 11.28
N ALA A 138 -2.75 12.86 11.98
CA ALA A 138 -1.67 12.13 12.64
C ALA A 138 -0.65 11.57 11.63
N PHE A 139 -1.12 10.98 10.53
CA PHE A 139 -0.25 10.48 9.46
C PHE A 139 0.47 11.62 8.72
N GLN A 140 -0.22 12.73 8.45
CA GLN A 140 0.40 13.94 7.91
C GLN A 140 1.48 14.51 8.84
N THR A 141 1.23 14.51 10.16
CA THR A 141 2.21 14.90 11.18
C THR A 141 3.42 13.97 11.16
N CYS A 142 3.21 12.66 11.08
CA CYS A 142 4.30 11.68 10.97
C CYS A 142 5.14 11.88 9.70
N ALA A 143 4.49 12.11 8.56
CA ALA A 143 5.17 12.40 7.30
C ALA A 143 6.00 13.69 7.41
N ALA A 144 5.44 14.78 7.95
CA ALA A 144 6.17 16.03 8.19
C ALA A 144 7.37 15.83 9.13
N GLY A 145 7.18 15.08 10.23
CA GLY A 145 8.24 14.73 11.17
C GLY A 145 9.40 13.96 10.53
N LYS A 146 9.09 12.96 9.69
CA LYS A 146 10.10 12.21 8.94
C LYS A 146 10.84 13.07 7.91
N VAL A 147 10.11 13.92 7.18
CA VAL A 147 10.72 14.87 6.24
C VAL A 147 11.67 15.81 6.99
N ASN A 148 11.26 16.36 8.14
CA ASN A 148 12.12 17.22 8.95
C ASN A 148 13.41 16.51 9.41
N LEU A 149 13.30 15.29 9.93
CA LEU A 149 14.47 14.53 10.38
C LEU A 149 15.44 14.23 9.24
N ALA A 150 14.92 13.78 8.10
CA ALA A 150 15.74 13.54 6.91
C ALA A 150 16.42 14.85 6.46
N PHE A 151 15.69 15.97 6.51
CA PHE A 151 16.23 17.29 6.19
C PHE A 151 17.36 17.70 7.14
N GLU A 152 17.15 17.61 8.45
CA GLU A 152 18.16 17.92 9.46
C GLU A 152 19.41 17.05 9.31
N ASN A 153 19.24 15.76 9.00
CA ASN A 153 20.37 14.85 8.79
C ASN A 153 21.17 15.16 7.52
N VAL A 154 20.51 15.55 6.42
CA VAL A 154 21.20 16.05 5.22
C VAL A 154 21.96 17.34 5.54
N GLU A 155 21.33 18.30 6.21
CA GLU A 155 21.95 19.59 6.54
C GLU A 155 23.12 19.44 7.53
N ARG A 156 22.98 18.54 8.52
CA ARG A 156 24.07 18.22 9.46
C ARG A 156 25.28 17.65 8.72
N ARG A 157 25.08 16.68 7.84
CA ARG A 157 26.16 16.06 7.04
C ARG A 157 26.85 17.07 6.11
N LYS A 158 26.08 17.99 5.52
CA LYS A 158 26.65 19.10 4.74
C LYS A 158 27.52 20.02 5.58
N LYS A 159 27.12 20.34 6.82
CA LYS A 159 27.93 21.11 7.76
C LYS A 159 29.22 20.40 8.17
N GLU A 160 29.23 19.06 8.14
CA GLU A 160 30.40 18.22 8.36
C GLU A 160 31.33 18.14 7.13
N GLY A 161 31.04 18.87 6.05
CA GLY A 161 31.86 18.93 4.84
C GLY A 161 31.55 17.86 3.78
N ILE A 162 30.50 17.06 3.98
CA ILE A 162 30.05 16.06 3.00
C ILE A 162 29.30 16.77 1.86
N SER A 163 29.56 16.38 0.61
CA SER A 163 28.84 16.94 -0.55
C SER A 163 27.33 16.69 -0.46
N HIS A 164 26.53 17.51 -1.14
CA HIS A 164 25.07 17.35 -1.11
C HIS A 164 24.62 15.96 -1.55
N GLU A 165 25.18 15.45 -2.64
CA GLU A 165 24.86 14.15 -3.23
C GLU A 165 25.17 13.01 -2.26
N ASN A 166 26.35 13.05 -1.62
CA ASN A 166 26.76 12.04 -0.65
C ASN A 166 25.94 12.14 0.63
N ALA A 167 25.65 13.34 1.12
CA ALA A 167 24.80 13.55 2.29
C ALA A 167 23.38 12.98 2.04
N THR A 168 22.79 13.28 0.89
CA THR A 168 21.49 12.72 0.45
C THR A 168 21.55 11.20 0.32
N ASN A 169 22.60 10.65 -0.29
CA ASN A 169 22.75 9.20 -0.43
C ASN A 169 22.86 8.49 0.94
N MET A 170 23.60 9.06 1.88
CA MET A 170 23.69 8.56 3.25
C MET A 170 22.36 8.68 4.01
N THR A 171 21.44 9.57 3.59
CA THR A 171 20.10 9.76 4.21
C THR A 171 19.01 9.05 3.40
N SER A 172 19.35 8.29 2.37
CA SER A 172 18.39 7.69 1.42
C SER A 172 17.31 6.84 2.09
N ILE A 173 17.65 6.07 3.13
CA ILE A 173 16.69 5.23 3.87
C ILE A 173 15.63 6.10 4.57
N GLU A 174 16.04 7.19 5.24
CA GLU A 174 15.13 8.11 5.92
C GLU A 174 14.27 8.89 4.91
N LEU A 175 14.86 9.28 3.79
CA LEU A 175 14.18 9.94 2.68
C LEU A 175 13.09 9.06 2.06
N ALA A 176 13.41 7.78 1.78
CA ALA A 176 12.44 6.83 1.28
C ALA A 176 11.32 6.56 2.30
N SER A 177 11.65 6.44 3.59
CA SER A 177 10.67 6.29 4.67
C SER A 177 9.74 7.51 4.81
N ALA A 178 10.27 8.72 4.60
CA ALA A 178 9.48 9.95 4.59
C ALA A 178 8.50 10.00 3.40
N ALA A 179 8.96 9.56 2.22
CA ALA A 179 8.11 9.44 1.04
C ALA A 179 7.01 8.39 1.20
N ASP A 180 7.31 7.22 1.78
CA ASP A 180 6.30 6.20 2.09
C ASP A 180 5.24 6.73 3.07
N ALA A 181 5.66 7.41 4.14
CA ALA A 181 4.72 8.03 5.09
C ALA A 181 3.82 9.09 4.44
N HIS A 182 4.37 9.91 3.54
CA HIS A 182 3.61 10.88 2.75
C HIS A 182 2.52 10.21 1.90
N GLY A 183 2.88 9.17 1.14
CA GLY A 183 1.91 8.47 0.29
C GLY A 183 0.83 7.75 1.08
N ARG A 184 1.15 7.21 2.27
CA ARG A 184 0.15 6.61 3.17
C ARG A 184 -0.83 7.63 3.72
N ALA A 185 -0.34 8.79 4.16
CA ALA A 185 -1.19 9.89 4.60
C ALA A 185 -2.17 10.30 3.48
N PHE A 186 -1.65 10.43 2.26
CA PHE A 186 -2.45 10.74 1.08
C PHE A 186 -3.48 9.64 0.75
N LEU A 187 -3.09 8.36 0.80
CA LEU A 187 -4.00 7.24 0.54
C LEU A 187 -5.21 7.23 1.48
N ILE A 188 -4.98 7.41 2.78
CA ILE A 188 -6.06 7.48 3.78
C ILE A 188 -6.95 8.69 3.50
N GLN A 189 -6.35 9.86 3.25
CA GLN A 189 -7.09 11.09 2.97
C GLN A 189 -7.96 10.97 1.71
N ALA A 190 -7.35 10.62 0.58
CA ALA A 190 -8.03 10.54 -0.71
C ALA A 190 -9.14 9.48 -0.69
N THR A 191 -8.91 8.35 0.00
CA THR A 191 -9.93 7.31 0.17
C THR A 191 -11.10 7.83 1.00
N TYR A 192 -10.82 8.46 2.15
CA TYR A 192 -11.86 9.00 3.02
C TYR A 192 -12.70 10.06 2.31
N GLU A 193 -12.08 11.05 1.67
CA GLU A 193 -12.77 12.12 0.94
C GLU A 193 -13.63 11.57 -0.20
N SER A 194 -13.09 10.63 -1.00
CA SER A 194 -13.84 9.98 -2.08
C SER A 194 -15.04 9.20 -1.56
N VAL A 195 -14.88 8.47 -0.45
CA VAL A 195 -15.95 7.69 0.17
C VAL A 195 -17.03 8.59 0.75
N GLN A 196 -16.68 9.71 1.37
CA GLN A 196 -17.67 10.64 1.90
C GLN A 196 -18.61 11.18 0.82
N GLU A 197 -18.15 11.39 -0.41
CA GLU A 197 -19.02 11.75 -1.53
C GLU A 197 -19.79 10.55 -2.10
N PHE A 198 -19.14 9.39 -2.18
CA PHE A 198 -19.77 8.16 -2.68
C PHE A 198 -20.95 7.69 -1.81
N VAL A 199 -20.80 7.72 -0.48
CA VAL A 199 -21.82 7.22 0.46
C VAL A 199 -23.12 8.03 0.39
N LYS A 200 -23.07 9.28 -0.09
CA LYS A 200 -24.26 10.13 -0.31
C LYS A 200 -25.11 9.67 -1.49
N GLN A 201 -24.55 8.88 -2.41
CA GLN A 201 -25.16 8.49 -3.67
C GLN A 201 -25.68 7.04 -3.67
N VAL A 202 -25.46 6.30 -2.58
CA VAL A 202 -25.76 4.87 -2.49
C VAL A 202 -26.74 4.57 -1.35
N PRO A 203 -27.40 3.39 -1.36
CA PRO A 203 -28.25 2.99 -0.25
C PRO A 203 -27.49 2.99 1.10
N PRO A 204 -28.14 3.36 2.21
CA PRO A 204 -27.48 3.45 3.53
C PRO A 204 -26.72 2.20 3.94
N ALA A 205 -27.29 1.02 3.68
CA ALA A 205 -26.66 -0.26 4.02
C ALA A 205 -25.30 -0.47 3.29
N LEU A 206 -25.21 -0.10 2.01
CA LEU A 206 -23.93 -0.15 1.28
C LEU A 206 -22.98 0.93 1.82
N GLY A 207 -23.51 2.12 2.10
CA GLY A 207 -22.73 3.22 2.67
C GLY A 207 -22.08 2.86 4.01
N GLU A 208 -22.76 2.10 4.87
CA GLU A 208 -22.22 1.61 6.15
C GLU A 208 -21.07 0.63 5.94
N VAL A 209 -21.21 -0.35 5.05
CA VAL A 209 -20.16 -1.35 4.77
C VAL A 209 -18.90 -0.69 4.21
N ILE A 210 -19.06 0.27 3.30
CA ILE A 210 -17.92 1.00 2.71
C ILE A 210 -17.23 1.88 3.77
N GLN A 211 -17.98 2.52 4.66
CA GLN A 211 -17.40 3.29 5.78
C GLN A 211 -16.65 2.40 6.77
N ASP A 212 -17.18 1.21 7.07
CA ASP A 212 -16.49 0.22 7.91
C ASP A 212 -15.15 -0.20 7.28
N LEU A 213 -15.09 -0.38 5.95
CA LEU A 213 -13.84 -0.71 5.23
C LEU A 213 -12.81 0.43 5.28
N VAL A 214 -13.22 1.69 5.12
CA VAL A 214 -12.31 2.85 5.25
C VAL A 214 -11.79 2.97 6.67
N THR A 215 -12.67 2.78 7.66
CA THR A 215 -12.28 2.81 9.07
C THR A 215 -11.33 1.68 9.39
N LEU A 216 -11.58 0.47 8.87
CA LEU A 216 -10.69 -0.68 9.03
C LEU A 216 -9.31 -0.37 8.46
N TYR A 217 -9.23 0.18 7.25
CA TYR A 217 -7.96 0.53 6.62
C TYR A 217 -7.16 1.56 7.44
N ALA A 218 -7.82 2.61 7.93
CA ALA A 218 -7.17 3.65 8.73
C ALA A 218 -6.70 3.15 10.11
N VAL A 219 -7.49 2.30 10.77
CA VAL A 219 -7.14 1.70 12.07
C VAL A 219 -6.03 0.67 11.92
N ASP A 220 -6.11 -0.21 10.93
CA ASP A 220 -5.05 -1.19 10.61
C ASP A 220 -3.73 -0.47 10.27
N ALA A 221 -3.78 0.57 9.43
CA ALA A 221 -2.61 1.38 9.14
C ALA A 221 -2.03 2.01 10.42
N SER A 222 -2.88 2.55 11.30
CA SER A 222 -2.42 3.15 12.56
C SER A 222 -1.66 2.13 13.43
N LEU A 223 -2.16 0.90 13.52
CA LEU A 223 -1.52 -0.18 14.28
C LEU A 223 -0.21 -0.65 13.61
N ARG A 224 -0.17 -0.75 12.28
CA ARG A 224 1.06 -1.11 11.54
C ARG A 224 2.16 -0.05 11.64
N PHE A 225 1.79 1.23 11.67
CA PHE A 225 2.73 2.37 11.73
C PHE A 225 2.84 2.99 13.13
N LEU A 226 2.58 2.18 14.17
CA LEU A 226 2.56 2.62 15.55
C LEU A 226 3.86 3.30 16.01
N GLY A 227 5.03 2.83 15.52
CA GLY A 227 6.32 3.43 15.86
C GLY A 227 6.44 4.90 15.45
N ASP A 228 5.85 5.27 14.31
CA ASP A 228 5.85 6.64 13.84
C ASP A 228 4.84 7.49 14.63
N LEU A 229 3.64 6.94 14.89
CA LEU A 229 2.63 7.61 15.70
C LEU A 229 3.15 7.92 17.11
N LEU A 230 3.80 6.97 17.79
CA LEU A 230 4.40 7.17 19.11
C LEU A 230 5.50 8.24 19.11
N ARG A 231 6.21 8.38 18.00
CA ARG A 231 7.30 9.34 17.85
C ARG A 231 6.78 10.76 17.65
N PHE A 232 5.76 10.95 16.81
CA PHE A 232 5.35 12.28 16.35
C PHE A 232 4.01 12.76 16.90
N VAL A 233 3.23 11.90 17.56
CA VAL A 233 1.89 12.20 18.09
C VAL A 233 1.81 11.79 19.57
N GLU A 234 1.02 12.52 20.36
CA GLU A 234 0.72 12.14 21.75
C GLU A 234 -0.40 11.09 21.78
N ILE A 235 -0.02 9.85 21.50
CA ILE A 235 -0.88 8.66 21.61
C ILE A 235 -0.58 7.92 22.91
N THR A 236 -1.61 7.58 23.68
CA THR A 236 -1.49 6.91 24.98
C THR A 236 -1.82 5.42 24.88
N GLU A 237 -1.40 4.63 25.86
CA GLU A 237 -1.79 3.20 25.98
C GLU A 237 -3.31 2.98 25.95
N LYS A 238 -4.09 3.93 26.49
CA LYS A 238 -5.54 3.89 26.43
C LYS A 238 -6.03 3.98 24.98
N ASP A 239 -5.46 4.91 24.21
CA ASP A 239 -5.80 5.10 22.80
C ASP A 239 -5.44 3.86 21.96
N LEU A 240 -4.32 3.19 22.28
CA LEU A 240 -3.91 1.95 21.62
C LEU A 240 -4.90 0.80 21.87
N ARG A 241 -5.38 0.67 23.12
CA ARG A 241 -6.43 -0.31 23.44
C ARG A 241 -7.74 0.00 22.72
N GLU A 242 -8.10 1.27 22.61
CA GLU A 242 -9.28 1.69 21.85
C GLU A 242 -9.13 1.39 20.35
N LEU A 243 -7.96 1.63 19.76
CA LEU A 243 -7.66 1.27 18.36
C LEU A 243 -7.78 -0.25 18.14
N GLN A 244 -7.17 -1.06 19.01
CA GLN A 244 -7.24 -2.52 18.94
C GLN A 244 -8.68 -3.03 19.06
N ALA A 245 -9.45 -2.51 20.02
CA ALA A 245 -10.86 -2.87 20.18
C ALA A 245 -11.71 -2.47 18.96
N THR A 246 -11.39 -1.33 18.34
CA THR A 246 -12.05 -0.85 17.12
C THR A 246 -11.75 -1.79 15.95
N LEU A 247 -10.49 -2.23 15.78
CA LEU A 247 -10.10 -3.22 14.78
C LEU A 247 -10.94 -4.51 14.91
N GLU A 248 -11.01 -5.09 16.11
CA GLU A 248 -11.74 -6.34 16.38
C GLU A 248 -13.24 -6.20 16.12
N THR A 249 -13.81 -5.05 16.49
CA THR A 249 -15.22 -4.72 16.24
C THR A 249 -15.50 -4.64 14.74
N LEU A 250 -14.65 -3.96 13.98
CA LEU A 250 -14.79 -3.81 12.53
C LEU A 250 -14.65 -5.15 11.81
N LEU A 251 -13.68 -5.98 12.19
CA LEU A 251 -13.53 -7.32 11.63
C LEU A 251 -14.80 -8.16 11.83
N THR A 252 -15.43 -8.07 13.01
CA THR A 252 -16.70 -8.75 13.31
C THR A 252 -17.85 -8.22 12.44
N ARG A 253 -17.94 -6.91 12.24
CA ARG A 253 -18.97 -6.26 11.40
C ARG A 253 -18.82 -6.56 9.90
N ILE A 254 -17.59 -6.64 9.42
CA ILE A 254 -17.28 -6.91 8.00
C ILE A 254 -17.44 -8.40 7.66
N ARG A 255 -17.17 -9.30 8.62
CA ARG A 255 -17.23 -10.75 8.43
C ARG A 255 -18.49 -11.29 7.71
N PRO A 256 -19.74 -10.89 8.02
CA PRO A 256 -20.92 -11.36 7.29
C PRO A 256 -20.98 -10.85 5.84
N ASN A 257 -20.34 -9.72 5.55
CA ASN A 257 -20.33 -9.08 4.22
C ASN A 257 -19.12 -9.49 3.36
N ALA A 258 -18.14 -10.19 3.93
CA ALA A 258 -16.85 -10.45 3.28
C ALA A 258 -16.98 -11.09 1.88
N VAL A 259 -17.86 -12.09 1.72
CA VAL A 259 -18.13 -12.72 0.41
C VAL A 259 -18.79 -11.74 -0.54
N GLY A 260 -19.85 -11.05 -0.11
CA GLY A 260 -20.54 -10.05 -0.94
C GLY A 260 -19.66 -8.88 -1.38
N ILE A 261 -18.67 -8.49 -0.55
CA ILE A 261 -17.69 -7.46 -0.92
C ILE A 261 -16.81 -7.93 -2.08
N VAL A 262 -16.29 -9.17 -2.02
CA VAL A 262 -15.42 -9.70 -3.08
C VAL A 262 -16.19 -10.12 -4.33
N ASP A 263 -17.44 -10.57 -4.18
CA ASP A 263 -18.35 -10.81 -5.31
C ASP A 263 -18.65 -9.51 -6.06
N GLY A 264 -18.68 -8.37 -5.36
CA GLY A 264 -18.83 -7.04 -5.95
C GLY A 264 -17.70 -6.62 -6.89
N PHE A 265 -16.58 -7.35 -6.93
CA PHE A 265 -15.53 -7.16 -7.94
C PHE A 265 -15.94 -7.70 -9.31
N ASP A 266 -16.95 -8.57 -9.36
CA ASP A 266 -17.52 -9.13 -10.60
C ASP A 266 -16.45 -9.79 -11.50
N ILE A 267 -15.58 -10.61 -10.89
CA ILE A 267 -14.50 -11.33 -11.59
C ILE A 267 -14.99 -12.74 -11.96
N PRO A 268 -15.15 -13.08 -13.25
CA PRO A 268 -15.55 -14.41 -13.68
C PRO A 268 -14.50 -15.49 -13.38
N ASP A 269 -14.94 -16.74 -13.17
CA ASP A 269 -14.08 -17.90 -12.93
C ASP A 269 -13.01 -18.09 -14.02
N ASP A 270 -13.33 -17.82 -15.30
CA ASP A 270 -12.41 -17.94 -16.44
C ASP A 270 -11.25 -16.94 -16.38
N ILE A 271 -11.44 -15.80 -15.71
CA ILE A 271 -10.43 -14.77 -15.47
C ILE A 271 -9.67 -15.07 -14.17
N LEU A 272 -10.40 -15.43 -13.10
CA LEU A 272 -9.80 -15.71 -11.80
C LEU A 272 -8.89 -16.95 -11.85
N GLN A 273 -9.26 -17.94 -12.67
CA GLN A 273 -8.52 -19.18 -12.91
C GLN A 273 -8.12 -19.90 -11.61
N SER A 274 -9.00 -19.88 -10.61
CA SER A 274 -8.74 -20.46 -9.29
C SER A 274 -9.79 -21.52 -8.94
N ALA A 275 -9.35 -22.74 -8.70
CA ALA A 275 -10.20 -23.79 -8.14
C ALA A 275 -10.62 -23.46 -6.69
N LEU A 276 -9.82 -22.68 -5.96
CA LEU A 276 -10.12 -22.27 -4.58
C LEU A 276 -11.10 -21.10 -4.53
N GLY A 277 -11.01 -20.19 -5.49
CA GLY A 277 -11.84 -18.99 -5.60
C GLY A 277 -13.07 -19.17 -6.48
N ALA A 278 -13.46 -20.41 -6.82
CA ALA A 278 -14.60 -20.69 -7.67
C ALA A 278 -15.89 -20.09 -7.10
N TYR A 279 -16.66 -19.40 -7.95
CA TYR A 279 -17.89 -18.70 -7.55
C TYR A 279 -18.92 -19.61 -6.86
N ASP A 280 -19.05 -20.86 -7.33
CA ASP A 280 -19.99 -21.85 -6.79
C ASP A 280 -19.51 -22.51 -5.47
N GLY A 281 -18.28 -22.24 -5.04
CA GLY A 281 -17.67 -22.85 -3.86
C GLY A 281 -17.35 -24.35 -4.01
N ASN A 282 -17.43 -24.92 -5.22
CA ASN A 282 -17.20 -26.34 -5.49
C ASN A 282 -15.69 -26.68 -5.58
N VAL A 283 -14.98 -26.41 -4.48
CA VAL A 283 -13.51 -26.37 -4.44
C VAL A 283 -12.87 -27.76 -4.63
N TYR A 284 -13.30 -28.78 -3.89
CA TYR A 284 -12.58 -30.05 -3.83
C TYR A 284 -12.63 -30.84 -5.14
N GLU A 285 -13.79 -30.88 -5.77
CA GLU A 285 -14.05 -31.49 -7.06
C GLU A 285 -13.22 -30.81 -8.15
N ARG A 286 -13.14 -29.47 -8.12
CA ARG A 286 -12.31 -28.69 -9.05
C ARG A 286 -10.82 -28.94 -8.83
N ILE A 287 -10.33 -28.95 -7.58
CA ILE A 287 -8.93 -29.30 -7.28
C ILE A 287 -8.59 -30.69 -7.84
N TYR A 288 -9.46 -31.67 -7.61
CA TYR A 288 -9.26 -33.02 -8.13
C TYR A 288 -9.23 -33.04 -9.66
N ALA A 289 -10.17 -32.35 -10.31
CA ALA A 289 -10.21 -32.24 -11.77
C ALA A 289 -8.94 -31.57 -12.33
N GLU A 290 -8.45 -30.50 -11.69
CA GLU A 290 -7.20 -29.84 -12.09
C GLU A 290 -5.98 -30.75 -11.91
N ALA A 291 -5.92 -31.52 -10.82
CA ALA A 291 -4.85 -32.49 -10.60
C ALA A 291 -4.83 -33.56 -11.70
N MET A 292 -5.99 -34.04 -12.15
CA MET A 292 -6.10 -35.05 -13.21
C MET A 292 -5.65 -34.54 -14.60
N LYS A 293 -5.62 -33.22 -14.83
CA LYS A 293 -5.09 -32.64 -16.07
C LYS A 293 -3.57 -32.70 -16.16
N SER A 294 -2.87 -32.94 -15.05
CA SER A 294 -1.40 -32.99 -15.02
C SER A 294 -0.85 -34.05 -15.99
N PRO A 295 0.14 -33.71 -16.84
CA PRO A 295 0.81 -34.69 -17.70
C PRO A 295 1.43 -35.87 -16.93
N LEU A 296 1.77 -35.67 -15.65
CA LEU A 296 2.32 -36.70 -14.78
C LEU A 296 1.32 -37.82 -14.47
N ASN A 297 0.02 -37.55 -14.61
CA ASN A 297 -1.06 -38.50 -14.32
C ASN A 297 -1.58 -39.22 -15.58
N GLN A 298 -0.96 -38.97 -16.75
CA GLN A 298 -1.35 -39.62 -18.02
C GLN A 298 -0.99 -41.11 -18.05
N GLU A 299 0.07 -41.50 -17.34
CA GLU A 299 0.51 -42.89 -17.21
C GLU A 299 0.50 -43.29 -15.73
N PRO A 300 -0.08 -44.43 -15.35
CA PRO A 300 -0.09 -44.89 -13.96
C PRO A 300 1.31 -45.24 -13.44
N VAL A 301 2.25 -45.55 -14.33
CA VAL A 301 3.67 -45.77 -14.01
C VAL A 301 4.52 -44.98 -15.00
N ASN A 302 5.14 -43.91 -14.52
CA ASN A 302 5.95 -43.04 -15.36
C ASN A 302 7.22 -43.75 -15.89
N LYS A 303 7.63 -43.43 -17.12
CA LYS A 303 8.88 -43.94 -17.73
C LYS A 303 10.12 -43.85 -16.83
N SER A 304 10.24 -42.81 -16.01
CA SER A 304 11.35 -42.63 -15.05
C SER A 304 11.46 -43.78 -14.05
N PHE A 305 10.34 -44.41 -13.66
CA PHE A 305 10.37 -45.60 -12.80
C PHE A 305 11.11 -46.75 -13.49
N HIS A 306 10.83 -47.01 -14.76
CA HIS A 306 11.46 -48.11 -15.49
C HIS A 306 12.96 -47.89 -15.74
N LEU A 307 13.35 -46.65 -16.00
CA LEU A 307 14.73 -46.28 -16.33
C LEU A 307 15.63 -46.21 -15.08
N TYR A 308 15.12 -45.69 -13.97
CA TYR A 308 15.96 -45.30 -12.83
C TYR A 308 15.58 -46.01 -11.53
N LEU A 309 14.30 -46.02 -11.15
CA LEU A 309 13.88 -46.58 -9.86
C LEU A 309 13.88 -48.11 -9.87
N LYS A 310 13.36 -48.74 -10.92
CA LYS A 310 13.26 -50.20 -11.02
C LYS A 310 14.63 -50.89 -11.04
N PRO A 311 15.65 -50.39 -11.76
CA PRO A 311 17.01 -50.93 -11.65
C PRO A 311 17.65 -50.67 -10.28
N PHE A 312 17.48 -49.46 -9.72
CA PHE A 312 18.00 -49.11 -8.39
C PHE A 312 17.47 -50.04 -7.29
N LEU A 313 16.15 -50.23 -7.23
CA LEU A 313 15.48 -51.11 -6.26
C LEU A 313 15.88 -52.60 -6.42
N LYS A 314 16.41 -52.99 -7.58
CA LYS A 314 16.90 -54.35 -7.85
C LYS A 314 18.40 -54.50 -7.62
N SER A 315 19.14 -53.40 -7.48
CA SER A 315 20.57 -53.46 -7.21
C SER A 315 20.80 -53.72 -5.72
N HIS A 316 21.71 -54.65 -5.40
CA HIS A 316 22.12 -54.94 -4.02
C HIS A 316 23.26 -54.00 -3.56
N LEU A 317 23.13 -52.71 -3.85
CA LEU A 317 24.00 -51.67 -3.28
C LEU A 317 23.52 -51.26 -1.88
#